data_AF-A0A4R8DEB6-F1
#
_entry.id   AF-A0A4R8DEB6-F1
#
_cell.length_a   1.000
_cell.length_b   1.000
_cell.length_c   1.000
_cell.angle_alpha   90.00
_cell.angle_beta   90.00
_cell.angle_gamma   90.00
#
_symmetry.space_group_name_H-M   'P 1'
#
loop_
_entity.id
_entity.type
_entity.pdbx_description
1 polymer ?
#
loop_
_entity_poly.entity_id
_entity_poly.type
_entity_poly.pdbx_seq_one_letter_code
_entity_poly.pdbx_strand_id
1 'polypeptide(L)'
;MVKLFYSMILLAGLGLAASCTKTQNYGGTAVQKMANGWWVKAYSSVNGLVSITPPANPAGSDSAAGHIYITTYNTSGNTNDSLWADDLGAIGAYGPAGYDFKATLGANYTSYTISSAGTMNLYQTSNPVKYAVGQVFPKGGRSRTGVVTDSLILKIVFIANPTDTLTVEGVARTGFDADDWPASPYSPPA
;
A
#
# COMPACT_ATOMS: atom_id res chain seq x y z
N MET A 1 -5.97 59.61 -27.86
CA MET A 1 -5.02 58.49 -28.09
C MET A 1 -4.32 58.05 -26.80
N VAL A 2 -3.75 58.97 -26.01
CA VAL A 2 -3.06 58.65 -24.73
C VAL A 2 -3.94 57.88 -23.72
N LYS A 3 -5.22 58.24 -23.58
CA LYS A 3 -6.18 57.52 -22.70
C LYS A 3 -6.52 56.09 -23.15
N LEU A 4 -6.44 55.79 -24.45
CA LEU A 4 -6.63 54.44 -24.98
C LEU A 4 -5.43 53.54 -24.66
N PHE A 5 -4.21 54.09 -24.70
CA PHE A 5 -2.98 53.38 -24.37
C PHE A 5 -2.93 52.94 -22.89
N TYR A 6 -3.34 53.81 -21.96
CA TYR A 6 -3.39 53.45 -20.53
C TYR A 6 -4.41 52.35 -20.22
N SER A 7 -5.57 52.36 -20.91
CA SER A 7 -6.60 51.33 -20.74
C SER A 7 -6.12 49.96 -21.24
N MET A 8 -5.37 49.93 -22.35
CA MET A 8 -4.83 48.70 -22.93
C MET A 8 -3.71 48.09 -22.09
N ILE A 9 -2.86 48.93 -21.47
CA ILE A 9 -1.80 48.49 -20.55
C ILE A 9 -2.41 47.95 -19.24
N LEU A 10 -3.46 48.58 -18.72
CA LEU A 10 -4.16 48.11 -17.52
C LEU A 10 -4.81 46.74 -17.75
N LEU A 11 -5.45 46.54 -18.92
CA LEU A 11 -6.11 45.28 -19.28
C LEU A 11 -5.09 44.15 -19.55
N ALA A 12 -3.94 44.46 -20.14
CA ALA A 12 -2.83 43.51 -20.30
C ALA A 12 -2.19 43.10 -18.96
N GLY A 13 -2.10 44.02 -17.99
CA GLY A 13 -1.60 43.74 -16.64
C GLY A 13 -2.52 42.80 -15.83
N LEU A 14 -3.84 42.92 -15.99
CA LEU A 14 -4.83 42.04 -15.35
C LEU A 14 -4.79 40.60 -15.90
N GLY A 15 -4.50 40.42 -17.20
CA GLY A 15 -4.37 39.10 -17.81
C GLY A 15 -3.16 38.29 -17.32
N LEU A 16 -2.05 38.96 -16.99
CA LEU A 16 -0.83 38.33 -16.47
C LEU A 16 -0.99 37.85 -15.02
N ALA A 17 -1.84 38.50 -14.22
CA ALA A 17 -2.15 38.06 -12.85
C ALA A 17 -3.06 36.81 -12.80
N ALA A 18 -3.91 36.60 -13.81
CA ALA A 18 -4.78 35.42 -13.93
C ALA A 18 -4.03 34.15 -14.39
N SER A 19 -2.84 34.30 -14.98
CA SER A 19 -1.99 33.18 -15.43
C SER A 19 -1.27 32.45 -14.28
N CYS A 20 -1.29 32.97 -13.06
CA CYS A 20 -0.70 32.31 -11.88
C CYS A 20 -1.68 31.28 -11.28
N THR A 21 -1.90 30.16 -11.97
CA THR A 21 -2.46 28.97 -11.32
C THR A 21 -1.29 28.13 -10.79
N LYS A 22 -0.94 28.29 -9.51
CA LYS A 22 0.14 27.53 -8.84
C LYS A 22 -0.18 26.04 -8.63
N THR A 23 -1.20 25.51 -9.27
CA THR A 23 -1.74 24.17 -9.01
C THR A 23 -1.73 23.36 -10.29
N GLN A 24 -0.55 22.84 -10.63
CA GLN A 24 -0.43 21.76 -11.60
C GLN A 24 -1.02 20.49 -10.96
N ASN A 25 -2.09 19.96 -11.57
CA ASN A 25 -2.61 18.64 -11.20
C ASN A 25 -1.85 17.58 -12.01
N TYR A 26 -0.94 16.87 -11.35
CA TYR A 26 -0.17 15.78 -11.98
C TYR A 26 -1.00 14.52 -12.23
N GLY A 27 -2.27 14.52 -11.84
CA GLY A 27 -3.15 13.37 -11.93
C GLY A 27 -2.72 12.26 -10.98
N GLY A 28 -3.16 11.04 -11.29
CA GLY A 28 -2.77 9.82 -10.61
C GLY A 28 -3.78 8.70 -10.87
N THR A 29 -3.58 7.56 -10.20
CA THR A 29 -4.46 6.40 -10.37
C THR A 29 -5.71 6.53 -9.51
N ALA A 30 -6.76 5.82 -9.89
CA ALA A 30 -8.08 5.94 -9.26
C ALA A 30 -8.11 5.54 -7.77
N VAL A 31 -7.09 4.79 -7.31
CA VAL A 31 -6.88 4.38 -5.92
C VAL A 31 -5.54 4.87 -5.36
N GLN A 32 -4.97 5.95 -5.88
CA GLN A 32 -3.60 6.41 -5.57
C GLN A 32 -3.24 6.51 -4.07
N LYS A 33 -4.20 6.85 -3.20
CA LYS A 33 -3.98 6.94 -1.73
C LYS A 33 -4.07 5.60 -1.00
N MET A 34 -4.51 4.56 -1.70
CA MET A 34 -4.58 3.19 -1.19
C MET A 34 -3.54 2.29 -1.86
N ALA A 35 -2.79 2.81 -2.84
CA ALA A 35 -1.70 2.13 -3.52
C ALA A 35 -0.36 2.54 -2.90
N ASN A 36 0.37 1.58 -2.34
CA ASN A 36 1.69 1.83 -1.75
C ASN A 36 2.51 0.54 -1.63
N GLY A 37 3.80 0.70 -1.31
CA GLY A 37 4.61 -0.33 -0.69
C GLY A 37 4.47 -0.25 0.83
N TRP A 38 4.34 -1.40 1.49
CA TRP A 38 4.07 -1.46 2.93
C TRP A 38 5.07 -2.36 3.63
N TRP A 39 5.62 -1.86 4.73
CA TRP A 39 6.34 -2.68 5.69
C TRP A 39 5.37 -3.15 6.77
N VAL A 40 5.07 -4.44 6.78
CA VAL A 40 3.97 -5.03 7.56
C VAL A 40 4.42 -6.17 8.45
N LYS A 41 3.72 -6.37 9.56
CA LYS A 41 3.72 -7.60 10.33
C LYS A 41 2.47 -8.40 10.00
N ALA A 42 2.61 -9.72 10.03
CA ALA A 42 1.51 -10.64 9.81
C ALA A 42 1.21 -11.43 11.09
N TYR A 43 -0.08 -11.58 11.42
CA TYR A 43 -0.56 -12.31 12.59
C TYR A 43 -1.66 -13.29 12.17
N SER A 44 -1.51 -14.54 12.58
CA SER A 44 -2.58 -15.54 12.55
C SER A 44 -3.38 -15.44 13.84
N SER A 45 -4.70 -15.45 13.73
CA SER A 45 -5.59 -15.51 14.90
C SER A 45 -5.47 -16.82 15.68
N VAL A 46 -4.96 -17.88 15.05
CA VAL A 46 -4.76 -19.20 15.65
C VAL A 46 -3.33 -19.37 16.19
N ASN A 47 -2.33 -18.94 15.43
CA ASN A 47 -0.91 -19.21 15.71
C ASN A 47 -0.16 -18.00 16.29
N GLY A 48 -0.78 -16.82 16.38
CA GLY A 48 -0.12 -15.59 16.82
C GLY A 48 0.72 -14.95 15.71
N LEU A 49 1.84 -14.32 16.08
CA LEU A 49 2.74 -13.69 15.10
C LEU A 49 3.19 -14.73 14.07
N VAL A 50 2.99 -14.43 12.79
CA VAL A 50 3.54 -15.21 11.69
C VAL A 50 5.04 -14.94 11.71
N SER A 51 5.83 -15.88 12.26
CA SER A 51 7.28 -15.71 12.36
C SER A 51 7.90 -15.82 10.97
N ILE A 52 8.28 -14.68 10.40
CA ILE A 52 9.07 -14.59 9.17
C ILE A 52 10.53 -14.61 9.61
N THR A 53 11.14 -15.79 9.60
CA THR A 53 12.59 -15.91 9.75
C THR A 53 13.18 -15.96 8.35
N PRO A 54 13.86 -14.91 7.87
CA PRO A 54 14.57 -14.99 6.61
C PRO A 54 15.63 -16.10 6.69
N PRO A 55 15.85 -16.90 5.64
CA PRO A 55 16.93 -17.87 5.62
C PRO A 55 18.25 -17.14 5.78
N ALA A 56 18.92 -17.36 6.91
CA ALA A 56 20.28 -16.94 7.27
C ALA A 56 20.81 -15.71 6.53
N ASN A 57 20.54 -14.51 7.04
CA ASN A 57 21.30 -13.33 6.64
C ASN A 57 22.64 -13.32 7.42
N PRO A 58 23.82 -13.10 6.78
CA PRO A 58 25.11 -13.19 7.44
C PRO A 58 25.21 -12.15 8.56
N ALA A 59 25.65 -12.58 9.73
CA ALA A 59 26.17 -11.80 10.86
C ALA A 59 25.77 -10.30 10.90
N GLY A 60 24.70 -9.99 11.65
CA GLY A 60 24.47 -8.63 12.17
C GLY A 60 23.31 -7.83 11.59
N SER A 61 22.47 -8.40 10.73
CA SER A 61 21.22 -7.74 10.31
C SER A 61 20.06 -8.07 11.25
N ASP A 62 19.26 -7.04 11.52
CA ASP A 62 18.13 -6.93 12.44
C ASP A 62 16.90 -7.77 11.99
N SER A 63 17.14 -9.05 11.67
CA SER A 63 16.17 -10.10 11.32
C SER A 63 15.12 -10.35 12.42
N ALA A 64 15.26 -9.68 13.57
CA ALA A 64 14.36 -9.74 14.72
C ALA A 64 13.06 -8.93 14.57
N ALA A 65 12.92 -8.08 13.55
CA ALA A 65 11.78 -7.15 13.50
C ALA A 65 10.48 -7.73 12.93
N GLY A 66 10.53 -8.86 12.22
CA GLY A 66 9.34 -9.55 11.67
C GLY A 66 8.51 -8.74 10.67
N HIS A 67 9.12 -7.74 10.00
CA HIS A 67 8.46 -6.95 8.96
C HIS A 67 8.70 -7.55 7.57
N ILE A 68 7.67 -7.53 6.74
CA ILE A 68 7.65 -7.99 5.35
C ILE A 68 7.29 -6.82 4.46
N TYR A 69 7.83 -6.81 3.26
CA TYR A 69 7.39 -5.88 2.22
C TYR A 69 6.24 -6.47 1.42
N ILE A 70 5.11 -5.78 1.37
CA ILE A 70 3.97 -6.09 0.51
C ILE A 70 3.59 -4.87 -0.31
N THR A 71 2.73 -5.03 -1.31
CA THR A 71 2.25 -3.91 -2.12
C THR A 71 0.75 -3.94 -2.30
N THR A 72 0.19 -2.74 -2.42
CA THR A 72 -1.14 -2.53 -3.00
C THR A 72 -1.00 -1.59 -4.19
N TYR A 73 -1.73 -1.84 -5.27
CA TYR A 73 -1.62 -1.03 -6.49
C TYR A 73 -2.90 -1.07 -7.32
N ASN A 74 -3.05 -0.13 -8.25
CA ASN A 74 -4.24 -0.05 -9.10
C ASN A 74 -4.37 -1.30 -9.99
N THR A 75 -5.62 -1.65 -10.30
CA THR A 75 -5.88 -2.56 -11.41
C THR A 75 -5.57 -1.87 -12.75
N SER A 76 -5.38 -2.66 -13.82
CA SER A 76 -5.21 -2.12 -15.17
C SER A 76 -6.44 -1.36 -15.67
N GLY A 77 -7.62 -1.67 -15.12
CA GLY A 77 -8.85 -0.92 -15.38
C GLY A 77 -8.86 0.49 -14.79
N ASN A 78 -7.97 0.77 -13.82
CA ASN A 78 -7.83 2.07 -13.17
C ASN A 78 -9.18 2.64 -12.68
N THR A 79 -9.96 1.81 -12.00
CA THR A 79 -11.22 2.20 -11.34
C THR A 79 -10.98 2.42 -9.85
N ASN A 80 -11.88 3.17 -9.20
CA ASN A 80 -11.76 3.50 -7.77
C ASN A 80 -12.40 2.45 -6.84
N ASP A 81 -12.89 1.35 -7.42
CA ASP A 81 -13.63 0.28 -6.77
C ASP A 81 -12.79 -1.00 -6.56
N SER A 82 -11.54 -1.04 -7.05
CA SER A 82 -10.69 -2.21 -6.97
C SER A 82 -9.20 -1.87 -6.95
N LEU A 83 -8.42 -2.74 -6.30
CA LEU A 83 -6.96 -2.71 -6.25
C LEU A 83 -6.39 -4.12 -6.21
N TRP A 84 -5.12 -4.29 -6.54
CA TRP A 84 -4.35 -5.49 -6.23
C TRP A 84 -3.80 -5.40 -4.81
N ALA A 85 -3.91 -6.48 -4.05
CA ALA A 85 -3.13 -6.72 -2.84
C ALA A 85 -2.21 -7.91 -3.10
N ASP A 86 -0.92 -7.72 -2.86
CA ASP A 86 0.14 -8.61 -3.30
C ASP A 86 1.23 -8.68 -2.23
N ASP A 87 1.37 -9.84 -1.60
CA ASP A 87 2.43 -10.09 -0.61
C ASP A 87 3.79 -10.38 -1.24
N LEU A 88 3.87 -10.36 -2.58
CA LEU A 88 5.05 -10.65 -3.37
C LEU A 88 5.64 -12.04 -3.10
N GLY A 89 4.84 -12.99 -2.61
CA GLY A 89 5.30 -14.31 -2.20
C GLY A 89 5.99 -14.34 -0.84
N ALA A 90 6.14 -13.20 -0.16
CA ALA A 90 7.00 -13.09 1.00
C ALA A 90 6.36 -13.69 2.27
N ILE A 91 5.04 -13.61 2.44
CA ILE A 91 4.38 -14.27 3.59
C ILE A 91 4.40 -15.78 3.39
N GLY A 92 4.16 -16.26 2.18
CA GLY A 92 4.23 -17.69 1.84
C GLY A 92 5.63 -18.29 1.97
N ALA A 93 6.68 -17.54 1.60
CA ALA A 93 8.07 -18.04 1.63
C ALA A 93 8.65 -18.18 3.04
N TYR A 94 8.20 -17.36 3.98
CA TYR A 94 8.81 -17.26 5.32
C TYR A 94 7.85 -17.56 6.47
N GLY A 95 6.54 -17.58 6.21
CA GLY A 95 5.51 -17.96 7.17
C GLY A 95 5.01 -19.40 6.95
N PRO A 96 3.96 -19.80 7.67
CA PRO A 96 3.29 -21.08 7.44
C PRO A 96 2.71 -21.16 6.02
N ALA A 97 2.76 -22.35 5.43
CA ALA A 97 2.17 -22.59 4.13
C ALA A 97 0.68 -22.22 4.12
N GLY A 98 0.24 -21.54 3.05
CA GLY A 98 -1.18 -21.22 2.83
C GLY A 98 -1.61 -19.79 3.12
N TYR A 99 -0.68 -18.89 3.47
CA TYR A 99 -0.96 -17.45 3.68
C TYR A 99 -0.51 -16.54 2.53
N ASP A 100 0.15 -17.10 1.53
CA ASP A 100 0.59 -16.38 0.32
C ASP A 100 -0.60 -15.77 -0.41
N PHE A 101 -0.53 -14.51 -0.86
CA PHE A 101 -1.65 -13.89 -1.53
C PHE A 101 -1.28 -12.90 -2.63
N LYS A 102 -1.95 -13.08 -3.76
CA LYS A 102 -2.11 -12.05 -4.78
C LYS A 102 -3.54 -12.05 -5.28
N ALA A 103 -4.31 -11.05 -4.92
CA ALA A 103 -5.74 -10.99 -5.24
C ALA A 103 -6.19 -9.56 -5.56
N THR A 104 -7.16 -9.44 -6.46
CA THR A 104 -7.91 -8.21 -6.64
C THR A 104 -8.91 -8.09 -5.49
N LEU A 105 -8.82 -6.98 -4.75
CA LEU A 105 -9.72 -6.64 -3.65
C LEU A 105 -10.55 -5.42 -4.03
N GLY A 106 -11.78 -5.39 -3.53
CA GLY A 106 -12.71 -4.28 -3.63
C GLY A 106 -12.25 -3.13 -2.75
N ALA A 107 -12.29 -1.92 -3.30
CA ALA A 107 -11.86 -0.70 -2.66
C ALA A 107 -13.02 0.30 -2.57
N ASN A 108 -13.03 1.10 -1.50
CA ASN A 108 -13.85 2.30 -1.41
C ASN A 108 -12.91 3.48 -1.21
N TYR A 109 -12.61 4.19 -2.29
CA TYR A 109 -11.65 5.28 -2.27
C TYR A 109 -12.08 6.50 -1.42
N THR A 110 -13.38 6.65 -1.14
CA THR A 110 -13.89 7.73 -0.29
C THR A 110 -13.59 7.49 1.20
N SER A 111 -13.71 6.24 1.64
CA SER A 111 -13.52 5.84 3.05
C SER A 111 -12.18 5.14 3.32
N TYR A 112 -11.40 4.90 2.26
CA TYR A 112 -10.14 4.16 2.28
C TYR A 112 -10.27 2.73 2.83
N THR A 113 -11.44 2.11 2.67
CA THR A 113 -11.71 0.74 3.13
C THR A 113 -11.55 -0.28 2.01
N ILE A 114 -11.15 -1.49 2.39
CA ILE A 114 -11.04 -2.66 1.52
C ILE A 114 -12.10 -3.67 1.96
N SER A 115 -12.84 -4.24 1.01
CA SER A 115 -13.82 -5.30 1.27
C SER A 115 -13.99 -6.22 0.08
N SER A 116 -13.88 -7.53 0.29
CA SER A 116 -14.12 -8.54 -0.74
C SER A 116 -14.60 -9.84 -0.16
N ALA A 117 -15.34 -10.59 -0.98
CA ALA A 117 -15.74 -11.96 -0.72
C ALA A 117 -15.50 -12.80 -1.97
N GLY A 118 -14.95 -14.01 -1.80
CA GLY A 118 -14.78 -14.99 -2.86
C GLY A 118 -13.90 -14.53 -4.02
N THR A 119 -12.74 -13.94 -3.74
CA THR A 119 -11.79 -13.51 -4.79
C THR A 119 -10.69 -14.54 -5.01
N MET A 120 -10.24 -14.67 -6.25
CA MET A 120 -9.19 -15.61 -6.63
C MET A 120 -7.85 -15.17 -6.03
N ASN A 121 -7.11 -16.13 -5.48
CA ASN A 121 -5.71 -15.96 -5.11
C ASN A 121 -4.84 -16.49 -6.24
N LEU A 122 -4.07 -15.61 -6.90
CA LEU A 122 -3.24 -15.97 -8.05
C LEU A 122 -1.98 -16.75 -7.66
N TYR A 123 -1.50 -16.62 -6.42
CA TYR A 123 -0.38 -17.41 -5.94
C TYR A 123 -0.80 -18.81 -5.51
N GLN A 124 -2.06 -19.01 -5.10
CA GLN A 124 -2.60 -20.32 -4.75
C GLN A 124 -4.05 -20.44 -5.20
N THR A 125 -4.28 -20.86 -6.45
CA THR A 125 -5.63 -20.93 -7.04
C THR A 125 -6.54 -21.95 -6.36
N SER A 126 -5.98 -22.98 -5.72
CA SER A 126 -6.71 -23.95 -4.88
C SER A 126 -7.07 -23.41 -3.49
N ASN A 127 -6.54 -22.25 -3.10
CA ASN A 127 -6.78 -21.61 -1.81
C ASN A 127 -7.17 -20.12 -1.99
N PRO A 128 -8.35 -19.85 -2.56
CA PRO A 128 -8.81 -18.49 -2.79
C PRO A 128 -9.11 -17.75 -1.49
N VAL A 129 -9.22 -16.43 -1.58
CA VAL A 129 -9.63 -15.57 -0.48
C VAL A 129 -11.14 -15.72 -0.28
N LYS A 130 -11.54 -16.26 0.86
CA LYS A 130 -12.94 -16.38 1.28
C LYS A 130 -13.53 -15.00 1.51
N TYR A 131 -12.83 -14.18 2.29
CA TYR A 131 -13.15 -12.76 2.47
C TYR A 131 -11.91 -11.97 2.88
N ALA A 132 -11.91 -10.68 2.55
CA ALA A 132 -10.90 -9.74 2.99
C ALA A 132 -11.57 -8.43 3.43
N VAL A 133 -11.11 -7.87 4.54
CA VAL A 133 -11.54 -6.56 5.04
C VAL A 133 -10.33 -5.77 5.51
N GLY A 134 -10.29 -4.48 5.24
CA GLY A 134 -9.14 -3.66 5.60
C GLY A 134 -9.41 -2.17 5.51
N GLN A 135 -8.41 -1.40 5.89
CA GLN A 135 -8.46 0.05 5.82
C GLN A 135 -7.05 0.63 5.71
N VAL A 136 -6.90 1.64 4.86
CA VAL A 136 -5.74 2.52 4.85
C VAL A 136 -6.07 3.76 5.68
N PHE A 137 -5.15 4.15 6.55
CA PHE A 137 -5.24 5.35 7.38
C PHE A 137 -4.21 6.37 6.91
N PRO A 138 -4.62 7.37 6.11
CA PRO A 138 -3.71 8.44 5.70
C PRO A 138 -3.11 9.14 6.91
N LYS A 139 -1.78 9.28 6.94
CA LYS A 139 -1.01 9.83 8.07
C LYS A 139 -1.25 9.10 9.40
N GLY A 140 -1.74 7.85 9.36
CA GLY A 140 -2.05 7.05 10.54
C GLY A 140 -0.87 6.23 11.07
N GLY A 141 0.28 6.25 10.41
CA GLY A 141 1.46 5.47 10.74
C GLY A 141 2.68 6.31 11.08
N ARG A 142 3.72 5.64 11.61
CA ARG A 142 5.07 6.19 11.76
C ARG A 142 6.09 5.21 11.22
N SER A 143 7.02 5.70 10.42
CA SER A 143 8.15 4.90 9.94
C SER A 143 9.09 4.51 11.09
N ARG A 144 10.11 3.69 10.81
CA ARG A 144 11.11 3.27 11.80
C ARG A 144 11.83 4.46 12.46
N THR A 145 12.11 5.51 11.68
CA THR A 145 12.71 6.76 12.16
C THR A 145 11.70 7.76 12.74
N GLY A 146 10.41 7.41 12.77
CA GLY A 146 9.35 8.20 13.40
C GLY A 146 8.64 9.21 12.49
N VAL A 147 8.98 9.23 11.20
CA VAL A 147 8.34 10.09 10.19
C VAL A 147 6.87 9.68 10.02
N VAL A 148 5.98 10.66 9.97
CA VAL A 148 4.54 10.41 9.73
C VAL A 148 4.37 9.84 8.33
N THR A 149 3.69 8.70 8.25
CA THR A 149 3.40 7.99 7.00
C THR A 149 1.97 7.42 7.06
N ASP A 150 1.50 6.82 5.98
CA ASP A 150 0.22 6.12 5.96
C ASP A 150 0.34 4.77 6.67
N SER A 151 -0.76 4.23 7.20
CA SER A 151 -0.80 2.87 7.74
C SER A 151 -1.89 2.03 7.10
N LEU A 152 -1.73 0.72 7.15
CA LEU A 152 -2.63 -0.27 6.58
C LEU A 152 -2.96 -1.32 7.63
N ILE A 153 -4.22 -1.74 7.68
CA ILE A 153 -4.62 -3.03 8.22
C ILE A 153 -5.41 -3.80 7.16
N LEU A 154 -5.08 -5.07 6.97
CA LEU A 154 -5.75 -5.97 6.05
C LEU A 154 -5.94 -7.32 6.73
N LYS A 155 -7.18 -7.76 6.85
CA LYS A 155 -7.57 -9.07 7.40
C LYS A 155 -8.05 -9.94 6.27
N ILE A 156 -7.45 -11.13 6.14
CA ILE A 156 -7.72 -12.08 5.07
C ILE A 156 -8.09 -13.42 5.70
N VAL A 157 -9.17 -14.02 5.20
CA VAL A 157 -9.50 -15.41 5.48
C VAL A 157 -9.48 -16.18 4.17
N PHE A 158 -8.75 -17.29 4.17
CA PHE A 158 -8.63 -18.18 3.03
C PHE A 158 -9.63 -19.34 3.14
N ILE A 159 -10.03 -19.92 2.01
CA ILE A 159 -11.00 -21.04 2.02
C ILE A 159 -10.43 -22.28 2.72
N ALA A 160 -9.14 -22.59 2.55
CA ALA A 160 -8.54 -23.78 3.17
C ALA A 160 -8.46 -23.68 4.71
N ASN A 161 -8.41 -22.47 5.25
CA ASN A 161 -8.30 -22.20 6.70
C ASN A 161 -9.39 -21.22 7.16
N PRO A 162 -10.68 -21.60 7.12
CA PRO A 162 -11.80 -20.66 7.27
C PRO A 162 -11.99 -20.15 8.70
N THR A 163 -11.34 -20.77 9.69
CA THR A 163 -11.36 -20.38 11.11
C THR A 163 -10.20 -19.48 11.49
N ASP A 164 -9.24 -19.27 10.59
CA ASP A 164 -8.07 -18.44 10.86
C ASP A 164 -8.10 -17.16 10.03
N THR A 165 -7.83 -16.05 10.71
CA THR A 165 -7.67 -14.72 10.11
C THR A 165 -6.20 -14.33 10.09
N LEU A 166 -5.67 -14.15 8.89
CA LEU A 166 -4.40 -13.48 8.67
C LEU A 166 -4.63 -11.98 8.77
N THR A 167 -4.09 -11.33 9.80
CA THR A 167 -4.06 -9.88 9.95
C THR A 167 -2.69 -9.38 9.52
N VAL A 168 -2.66 -8.56 8.47
CA VAL A 168 -1.48 -7.87 7.97
C VAL A 168 -1.62 -6.40 8.34
N GLU A 169 -0.69 -5.88 9.13
CA GLU A 169 -0.72 -4.50 9.59
C GLU A 169 0.65 -3.85 9.50
N GLY A 170 0.71 -2.57 9.14
CA GLY A 170 1.97 -1.89 8.97
C GLY A 170 1.88 -0.47 8.45
N VAL A 171 3.01 0.00 7.92
CA VAL A 171 3.21 1.40 7.52
C VAL A 171 3.72 1.50 6.10
N ALA A 172 3.37 2.59 5.42
CA ALA A 172 3.85 2.86 4.08
C ALA A 172 5.36 3.10 4.07
N ARG A 173 6.05 2.49 3.09
CA ARG A 173 7.49 2.64 2.86
C ARG A 173 7.79 4.08 2.47
N THR A 174 8.80 4.66 3.12
CA THR A 174 9.21 6.06 2.88
C THR A 174 10.20 6.20 1.73
N GLY A 175 10.89 5.12 1.37
CA GLY A 175 11.97 5.11 0.37
C GLY A 175 13.34 5.48 0.94
N PHE A 176 13.43 5.80 2.24
CA PHE A 176 14.71 6.00 2.92
C PHE A 176 15.21 4.68 3.51
N ASP A 177 16.47 4.34 3.26
CA ASP A 177 17.10 3.12 3.78
C ASP A 177 17.00 2.99 5.32
N ALA A 178 17.03 4.12 6.03
CA ALA A 178 16.90 4.17 7.47
C ALA A 178 15.52 3.68 7.98
N ASP A 179 14.51 3.70 7.12
CA ASP A 179 13.16 3.21 7.39
C ASP A 179 12.89 1.81 6.84
N ASP A 180 13.82 1.25 6.08
CA ASP A 180 13.67 -0.10 5.54
C ASP A 180 14.09 -1.15 6.59
N TRP A 181 13.37 -2.28 6.57
CA TRP A 181 13.67 -3.42 7.43
C TRP A 181 14.54 -4.42 6.68
N PRO A 182 15.76 -4.73 7.17
CA PRO A 182 16.66 -5.62 6.48
C PRO A 182 16.20 -7.07 6.69
N ALA A 183 15.35 -7.56 5.78
CA ALA A 183 15.41 -8.93 5.24
C ALA A 183 14.11 -9.30 4.52
N SER A 184 14.10 -9.04 3.22
CA SER A 184 13.40 -9.89 2.26
C SER A 184 14.24 -9.88 0.97
N PRO A 185 14.47 -11.00 0.28
CA PRO A 185 15.08 -10.98 -1.06
C PRO A 185 14.20 -10.22 -2.07
N TYR A 186 12.99 -9.84 -1.68
CA TYR A 186 12.09 -8.92 -2.37
C TYR A 186 12.22 -7.49 -1.82
N SER A 187 13.41 -7.10 -1.35
CA SER A 187 13.70 -5.69 -1.10
C SER A 187 13.46 -4.94 -2.42
N PRO A 188 12.62 -3.89 -2.42
CA PRO A 188 12.36 -3.15 -3.65
C PRO A 188 13.70 -2.63 -4.21
N PRO A 189 13.87 -2.60 -5.55
CA PRO A 189 15.05 -1.98 -6.13
C PRO A 189 15.15 -0.52 -5.64
N ALA A 190 16.39 -0.11 -5.36
CA ALA A 190 16.73 1.27 -5.00
C ALA A 190 16.33 2.25 -6.11
#